data_AF-C8VWT8-F1
#
_entry.id   AF-C8VWT8-F1
#
_cell.length_a   1.000
_cell.length_b   1.000
_cell.length_c   1.000
_cell.angle_alpha   90.00
_cell.angle_beta   90.00
_cell.angle_gamma   90.00
#
_symmetry.space_group_name_H-M   'P 1'
#
loop_
_entity.id
_entity.type
_entity.pdbx_description
1 polymer ?
#
loop_
_entity_poly.entity_id
_entity_poly.type
_entity_poly.pdbx_seq_one_letter_code
_entity_poly.pdbx_strand_id
1 'polypeptide(L)'
;MGHVKRIMISLPDSLLAEVDGIAAAERVNRSEFIREAMKLYIAERKRRLLREQMKKGYMEMANINLQLAVEQYRLETEVTPAFEAYLTGAK
;
A
#
# COMPACT_ATOMS: atom_id res chain seq x y z
N MET A 1 -17.61 -1.79 -21.56
CA MET A 1 -17.60 -3.02 -20.73
C MET A 1 -16.33 -3.80 -21.08
N GLY A 2 -15.42 -4.02 -20.13
CA GLY A 2 -14.14 -4.70 -20.40
C GLY A 2 -14.35 -6.17 -20.78
N HIS A 3 -13.51 -6.69 -21.67
CA HIS A 3 -13.56 -8.11 -22.07
C HIS A 3 -13.33 -9.02 -20.85
N VAL A 4 -14.30 -9.89 -20.56
CA VAL A 4 -14.19 -10.91 -19.52
C VAL A 4 -13.64 -12.19 -20.16
N LYS A 5 -12.53 -12.71 -19.62
CA LYS A 5 -12.00 -14.03 -20.00
C LYS A 5 -12.45 -15.07 -18.98
N ARG A 6 -12.98 -16.19 -19.45
CA ARG A 6 -13.28 -17.36 -18.60
C ARG A 6 -12.02 -18.18 -18.40
N ILE A 7 -11.81 -18.64 -17.17
CA ILE A 7 -10.72 -19.53 -16.81
C ILE A 7 -11.31 -20.77 -16.13
N MET A 8 -10.70 -21.93 -16.34
CA MET A 8 -11.00 -23.16 -15.63
C MET A 8 -9.89 -23.39 -14.61
N ILE A 9 -10.25 -23.62 -13.35
CA ILE A 9 -9.30 -23.84 -12.26
C ILE A 9 -9.69 -25.10 -11.50
N SER A 10 -8.69 -25.84 -11.03
CA SER A 10 -8.88 -26.98 -10.13
C SER A 10 -8.60 -26.55 -8.71
N LEU A 11 -9.51 -26.85 -7.79
CA LEU A 11 -9.40 -26.54 -6.37
C LEU A 11 -9.67 -27.82 -5.56
N PRO A 12 -9.06 -27.99 -4.38
CA PRO A 12 -9.44 -29.05 -3.47
C PRO A 12 -10.91 -28.94 -3.06
N ASP A 13 -11.60 -30.07 -2.93
CA ASP A 13 -13.03 -30.10 -2.56
C ASP A 13 -13.28 -29.45 -1.20
N SER A 14 -12.36 -29.60 -0.25
CA SER A 14 -12.44 -28.96 1.07
C SER A 14 -12.47 -27.44 0.97
N LEU A 15 -11.57 -26.86 0.18
CA LEU A 15 -11.51 -25.42 -0.03
C LEU A 15 -12.75 -24.91 -0.77
N LEU A 16 -13.23 -25.67 -1.76
CA LEU A 16 -14.44 -25.31 -2.48
C LEU A 16 -15.68 -25.32 -1.55
N ALA A 17 -15.75 -26.29 -0.63
CA ALA A 17 -16.82 -26.35 0.36
C ALA A 17 -16.80 -25.15 1.33
N GLU A 18 -15.63 -24.69 1.76
CA GLU A 18 -15.49 -23.48 2.57
C GLU A 18 -15.95 -22.24 1.80
N VAL A 19 -15.52 -22.10 0.54
CA VAL A 19 -15.94 -21.01 -0.35
C VAL A 19 -17.46 -21.00 -0.53
N ASP A 20 -18.07 -22.17 -0.71
CA ASP A 20 -19.51 -22.31 -0.86
C ASP A 20 -20.27 -21.91 0.40
N GLY A 21 -19.77 -22.29 1.57
CA GLY A 21 -20.36 -21.88 2.86
C GLY A 21 -20.38 -20.36 3.03
N ILE A 22 -19.26 -19.70 2.73
CA ILE A 22 -19.15 -18.23 2.84
C ILE A 22 -20.01 -17.54 1.78
N ALA A 23 -19.92 -17.98 0.53
CA ALA A 23 -20.70 -17.41 -0.56
C ALA A 23 -22.21 -17.52 -0.32
N ALA A 24 -22.67 -18.64 0.26
CA ALA A 24 -24.07 -18.82 0.66
C ALA A 24 -24.47 -17.87 1.79
N ALA A 25 -23.62 -17.70 2.82
CA ALA A 25 -23.87 -16.79 3.93
C ALA A 25 -23.97 -15.32 3.47
N GLU A 26 -23.10 -14.92 2.54
CA GLU A 26 -23.06 -13.57 1.96
C GLU A 26 -24.04 -13.37 0.80
N ARG A 27 -24.77 -14.43 0.39
CA ARG A 27 -25.70 -14.44 -0.75
C ARG A 27 -25.07 -14.01 -2.08
N VAL A 28 -23.79 -14.33 -2.27
CA VAL A 28 -23.03 -14.08 -3.51
C VAL A 28 -22.77 -15.39 -4.25
N ASN A 29 -22.49 -15.31 -5.55
CA ASN A 29 -22.11 -16.49 -6.32
C ASN A 29 -20.59 -16.76 -6.22
N ARG A 30 -20.18 -18.01 -6.44
CA ARG A 30 -18.77 -18.44 -6.41
C ARG A 30 -17.85 -17.57 -7.28
N SER A 31 -18.31 -17.21 -8.48
CA SER A 31 -17.51 -16.43 -9.43
C SER A 31 -17.25 -15.01 -8.94
N GLU A 32 -18.22 -14.41 -8.26
CA GLU A 32 -18.11 -13.10 -7.63
C GLU A 32 -17.20 -13.14 -6.42
N PHE A 33 -17.39 -14.11 -5.52
CA PHE A 33 -16.51 -14.33 -4.37
C PHE A 33 -15.04 -14.50 -4.81
N ILE A 34 -14.79 -15.37 -5.80
CA ILE A 34 -13.43 -15.61 -6.33
C ILE A 34 -12.86 -14.33 -6.95
N ARG A 35 -13.65 -13.54 -7.69
CA ARG A 35 -13.18 -12.27 -8.27
C ARG A 35 -12.79 -11.27 -7.20
N GLU A 36 -13.59 -11.11 -6.15
CA GLU A 36 -13.27 -10.17 -5.06
C GLU A 36 -12.04 -10.63 -4.27
N ALA A 37 -11.94 -11.92 -3.96
CA ALA A 37 -10.75 -12.50 -3.34
C ALA A 37 -9.48 -12.26 -4.18
N MET A 38 -9.55 -12.45 -5.50
CA MET A 38 -8.44 -12.17 -6.42
C MET A 38 -8.06 -10.69 -6.43
N LYS A 39 -9.04 -9.77 -6.46
CA LYS A 39 -8.77 -8.31 -6.43
C LYS A 39 -8.06 -7.92 -5.14
N LEU A 40 -8.54 -8.41 -3.99
CA LEU A 40 -7.94 -8.17 -2.68
C LEU A 40 -6.51 -8.70 -2.63
N TYR A 41 -6.29 -9.94 -3.09
CA TYR A 41 -4.96 -10.54 -3.13
C TYR A 41 -3.98 -9.73 -3.99
N ILE A 42 -4.40 -9.30 -5.18
CA ILE A 42 -3.56 -8.47 -6.07
C ILE A 42 -3.26 -7.12 -5.42
N ALA A 43 -4.25 -6.47 -4.81
CA ALA A 43 -4.07 -5.17 -4.17
C ALA A 43 -3.06 -5.25 -3.02
N GLU A 44 -3.17 -6.25 -2.16
CA GLU A 44 -2.23 -6.44 -1.05
C GLU A 44 -0.82 -6.77 -1.54
N ARG A 45 -0.70 -7.61 -2.59
CA ARG A 45 0.60 -7.91 -3.19
C ARG A 45 1.27 -6.69 -3.81
N LYS A 46 0.52 -5.83 -4.49
CA LYS A 46 1.02 -4.54 -5.01
C LYS A 46 1.47 -3.61 -3.88
N ARG A 47 0.68 -3.51 -2.81
CA ARG A 47 1.03 -2.70 -1.64
C ARG A 47 2.33 -3.17 -0.98
N ARG A 48 2.49 -4.49 -0.81
CA ARG A 48 3.73 -5.07 -0.28
C ARG A 48 4.93 -4.75 -1.17
N LEU A 49 4.79 -4.95 -2.48
CA LEU A 49 5.85 -4.66 -3.43
C LEU A 49 6.26 -3.18 -3.41
N LEU A 50 5.29 -2.26 -3.37
CA LEU A 50 5.55 -0.83 -3.28
C LEU A 50 6.35 -0.49 -2.02
N ARG A 51 5.97 -1.04 -0.86
CA ARG A 51 6.72 -0.81 0.40
C ARG A 51 8.16 -1.29 0.31
N GLU A 52 8.42 -2.45 -0.29
CA GLU A 52 9.78 -2.97 -0.45
C GLU A 52 10.59 -2.13 -1.44
N GLN A 53 9.97 -1.67 -2.53
CA GLN A 53 10.60 -0.73 -3.47
C GLN A 53 10.94 0.60 -2.78
N MET A 54 10.04 1.15 -1.98
CA MET A 54 10.29 2.37 -1.22
C MET A 54 11.46 2.21 -0.24
N LYS A 55 11.48 1.13 0.55
CA LYS A 55 12.60 0.84 1.45
C LYS A 55 13.92 0.80 0.71
N LYS A 56 13.95 0.06 -0.42
CA LYS A 56 15.15 -0.05 -1.25
C LYS A 56 15.60 1.32 -1.77
N GLY A 57 14.70 2.12 -2.33
CA GLY A 57 15.02 3.47 -2.81
C GLY A 57 15.54 4.38 -1.70
N TYR A 58 14.96 4.34 -0.49
CA TYR A 58 15.47 5.12 0.64
C TYR A 58 16.87 4.68 1.08
N MET A 59 17.16 3.38 1.08
CA MET A 59 18.51 2.89 1.40
C MET A 59 19.52 3.29 0.32
N GLU A 60 19.15 3.21 -0.95
CA GLU A 60 20.00 3.62 -2.07
C GLU A 60 20.31 5.12 -2.03
N MET A 61 19.34 5.95 -1.65
CA MET A 61 19.48 7.41 -1.56
C MET A 61 20.01 7.88 -0.19
N ALA A 62 20.26 6.98 0.76
CA ALA A 62 20.54 7.35 2.15
C ALA A 62 21.69 8.35 2.29
N ASN A 63 22.78 8.14 1.55
CA ASN A 63 23.96 9.02 1.62
C ASN A 63 23.67 10.43 1.07
N ILE A 64 22.99 10.53 -0.08
CA ILE A 64 22.64 11.82 -0.69
C ILE A 64 21.64 12.55 0.20
N ASN A 65 20.60 11.85 0.67
CA ASN A 65 19.60 12.42 1.57
C ASN A 65 20.23 12.94 2.88
N LEU A 66 21.20 12.21 3.43
CA LEU A 66 21.93 12.64 4.62
C LEU A 66 22.79 13.89 4.34
N GLN A 67 23.51 13.92 3.21
CA GLN A 67 24.32 15.07 2.83
C GLN A 67 23.48 16.34 2.69
N LEU A 68 22.36 16.25 1.95
CA LEU A 68 21.43 17.38 1.78
C LEU A 68 20.88 17.87 3.12
N ALA A 69 20.48 16.95 4.02
CA ALA A 69 20.00 17.30 5.35
C ALA A 69 21.06 18.04 6.17
N VAL A 70 22.33 17.59 6.12
CA VAL A 70 23.44 18.23 6.84
C VAL A 70 23.76 19.60 6.25
N GLU A 71 23.76 19.75 4.92
CA GLU A 71 24.03 21.03 4.25
C GLU A 71 23.01 22.11 4.64
N GLN A 72 21.73 21.74 4.78
CA GLN A 72 20.65 22.69 5.07
C GLN A 72 20.40 22.90 6.57
N TYR A 73 20.92 22.03 7.43
CA TYR A 73 20.66 22.04 8.88
C TYR A 73 20.88 23.40 9.53
N ARG A 74 21.96 24.11 9.16
CA ARG A 74 22.28 25.41 9.77
C ARG A 74 21.22 26.46 9.46
N LEU A 75 20.78 26.53 8.20
CA LEU A 75 19.76 27.48 7.75
C LEU A 75 18.40 27.18 8.39
N GLU A 76 18.04 25.90 8.48
CA GLU A 76 16.81 25.49 9.17
C GLU A 76 16.86 25.90 10.65
N THR A 77 17.98 25.66 11.33
CA THR A 77 18.16 26.02 12.75
C THR A 77 18.03 27.53 12.97
N GLU A 78 18.61 28.35 12.09
CA GLU A 78 18.55 29.82 12.17
C GLU A 78 17.11 30.36 12.00
N VAL A 79 16.31 29.74 11.13
CA VAL A 79 14.95 30.22 10.78
C VAL A 79 13.86 29.64 11.68
N THR A 80 14.09 28.46 12.29
CA THR A 80 13.11 27.76 13.13
C THR A 80 12.47 28.66 14.21
N PRO A 81 13.22 29.44 15.01
CA PRO A 81 12.62 30.27 16.06
C PRO A 81 11.67 31.35 15.51
N ALA A 82 12.01 31.97 14.39
CA ALA A 82 11.17 32.98 13.75
C ALA A 82 9.89 32.35 13.17
N PHE A 83 10.00 31.14 12.62
CA PHE A 83 8.86 30.38 12.11
C PHE A 83 7.91 29.95 13.24
N GLU A 84 8.44 29.46 14.36
CA GLU A 84 7.64 29.08 15.53
C GLU A 84 6.94 30.28 16.19
N ALA A 85 7.62 31.43 16.29
CA ALA A 85 7.03 32.68 16.78
C ALA A 85 5.86 33.13 15.89
N TYR A 86 6.03 33.04 14.57
CA TYR A 86 4.96 33.31 13.61
C TYR A 86 3.74 32.39 13.80
N LEU A 87 3.95 31.09 13.97
CA LEU A 87 2.86 30.12 14.17
C LEU A 87 2.12 30.29 15.49
N THR A 88 2.81 30.75 16.54
CA THR A 88 2.25 30.96 17.87
C THR A 88 1.64 32.35 18.07
N GLY A 89 1.76 33.24 17.07
CA GLY A 89 1.25 34.61 17.13
C GLY A 89 2.02 35.53 18.08
N ALA A 90 3.17 35.08 18.59
CA ALA A 90 4.10 35.91 19.33
C ALA A 90 4.86 36.78 18.33
N LYS A 91 4.54 38.08 18.30
CA LYS A 91 5.33 39.10 17.58
C LYS A 91 6.60 39.43 18.35
#